data_AF-A0A932J8V2-F1
#
_entry.id   AF-A0A932J8V2-F1
#
_cell.length_a   1.000
_cell.length_b   1.000
_cell.length_c   1.000
_cell.angle_alpha   90.00
_cell.angle_beta   90.00
_cell.angle_gamma   90.00
#
_symmetry.space_group_name_H-M   'P 1'
#
loop_
_entity.id
_entity.type
_entity.pdbx_description
1 polymer ?
#
loop_
_entity_poly.entity_id
_entity_poly.type
_entity_poly.pdbx_seq_one_letter_code
_entity_poly.pdbx_strand_id
1 'polypeptide(L)'
;MSEETQPSYSRRNRIGQAAVPLWALGFLAALFAVTCLSLWAVILVSRPTLPRVTAVPEFIIVSNTSTPFPGSGQASPTELPTLEPPTPTVPPNVNPGVINLGSFVQVVRTDGDPLKLRQAPSLSGEVNYLALPSEVLKVANGPTIADGFTWWFLVDPADENRNGWAVENYLEATTGP
;
A
#
# COMPACT_ATOMS: atom_id res chain seq x y z
N MET A 1 17.09 80.69 41.21
CA MET A 1 16.21 80.95 40.06
C MET A 1 17.04 81.70 39.03
N SER A 2 17.37 81.15 37.86
CA SER A 2 16.50 80.34 37.01
C SER A 2 17.31 79.28 36.26
N GLU A 3 16.83 78.05 36.35
CA GLU A 3 17.17 76.94 35.47
C GLU A 3 16.60 77.25 34.07
N GLU A 4 17.42 77.15 33.03
CA GLU A 4 16.89 77.05 31.66
C GLU A 4 17.71 76.06 30.84
N THR A 5 17.23 74.82 30.90
CA THR A 5 16.91 73.93 29.78
C THR A 5 17.99 73.66 28.72
N GLN A 6 18.70 72.54 28.90
CA GLN A 6 19.49 71.89 27.85
C GLN A 6 18.58 71.38 26.71
N PRO A 7 18.95 71.55 25.43
CA PRO A 7 18.19 70.99 24.33
C PRO A 7 18.38 69.47 24.27
N SER A 8 17.27 68.74 24.40
CA SER A 8 17.18 67.30 24.16
C SER A 8 17.56 66.96 22.71
N TYR A 9 18.72 66.34 22.51
CA TYR A 9 19.13 65.86 21.20
C TYR A 9 18.35 64.58 20.85
N SER A 10 17.22 64.76 20.15
CA SER A 10 16.48 63.64 19.58
C SER A 10 17.34 62.94 18.52
N ARG A 11 17.94 61.79 18.87
CA ARG A 11 18.49 60.83 17.90
C ARG A 11 17.34 60.34 17.02
N ARG A 12 17.12 61.01 15.90
CA ARG A 12 16.33 60.48 14.78
C ARG A 12 17.08 59.25 14.26
N ASN A 13 16.62 58.07 14.65
CA ASN A 13 16.96 56.82 13.95
C ASN A 13 16.47 56.96 12.51
N ARG A 14 17.37 57.38 11.62
CA ARG A 14 17.21 57.16 10.17
C ARG A 14 17.37 55.67 9.95
N ILE A 15 16.26 54.94 10.02
CA ILE A 15 16.14 53.66 9.32
C ILE A 15 16.33 54.03 7.85
N GLY A 16 17.53 53.78 7.33
CA GLY A 16 17.82 53.97 5.92
C GLY A 16 16.82 53.13 5.14
N GLN A 17 15.94 53.78 4.40
CA GLN A 17 15.13 53.11 3.40
C GLN A 17 16.11 52.50 2.40
N ALA A 18 16.41 51.22 2.53
CA ALA A 18 17.07 50.46 1.50
C ALA A 18 16.08 50.40 0.33
N ALA A 19 16.15 51.39 -0.55
CA ALA A 19 15.39 51.41 -1.79
C ALA A 19 15.87 50.22 -2.61
N VAL A 20 15.13 49.12 -2.55
CA VAL A 20 15.44 47.92 -3.32
C VAL A 20 15.36 48.33 -4.78
N PRO A 21 16.47 48.32 -5.52
CA PRO A 21 16.46 48.89 -6.84
C PRO A 21 15.62 47.98 -7.75
N LEU A 22 14.80 48.58 -8.63
CA LEU A 22 13.80 47.85 -9.41
C LEU A 22 14.41 46.70 -10.26
N TRP A 23 15.69 46.80 -10.62
CA TRP A 23 16.41 45.71 -11.30
C TRP A 23 16.55 44.47 -10.41
N ALA A 24 16.80 44.63 -9.11
CA ALA A 24 16.96 43.51 -8.18
C ALA A 24 15.66 42.71 -8.00
N LEU A 25 14.49 43.37 -8.05
CA LEU A 25 13.20 42.69 -8.06
C LEU A 25 12.97 41.90 -9.35
N GLY A 26 13.40 42.44 -10.49
CA GLY A 26 13.36 41.74 -11.78
C GLY A 26 14.24 40.48 -11.78
N PHE A 27 15.46 40.55 -11.23
CA PHE A 27 16.34 39.38 -11.10
C PHE A 27 15.77 38.32 -10.16
N LEU A 28 15.18 38.72 -9.03
CA LEU A 28 14.57 37.78 -8.09
C LEU A 28 13.35 37.07 -8.70
N ALA A 29 12.50 37.82 -9.41
CA ALA A 29 11.34 37.26 -10.09
C ALA A 29 11.74 36.29 -11.22
N ALA A 30 12.79 36.64 -11.98
CA ALA A 30 13.32 35.76 -13.03
C ALA A 30 13.91 34.47 -12.43
N LEU A 31 14.66 34.56 -11.33
CA LEU A 31 15.22 33.40 -10.64
C LEU A 31 14.11 32.49 -10.09
N PHE A 32 13.07 33.08 -9.48
CA PHE A 32 11.91 32.34 -9.02
C PHE A 32 11.18 31.63 -10.18
N ALA A 33 10.94 32.31 -11.29
CA ALA A 33 10.31 31.71 -12.47
C ALA A 33 11.13 30.55 -13.04
N VAL A 34 12.45 30.67 -13.11
CA VAL A 34 13.35 29.59 -13.54
C VAL A 34 13.29 28.41 -12.58
N THR A 35 13.28 28.65 -11.26
CA THR A 35 13.14 27.56 -10.27
C THR A 35 11.79 26.85 -10.37
N CYS A 36 10.69 27.58 -10.55
CA CYS A 36 9.37 26.98 -10.76
C CYS A 36 9.30 26.17 -12.06
N LEU A 37 9.86 26.68 -13.16
CA LEU A 37 9.91 25.96 -14.44
C LEU A 37 10.79 24.71 -14.35
N SER A 38 11.91 24.79 -13.64
CA SER A 38 12.80 23.64 -13.40
C SER A 38 12.09 22.59 -12.54
N LEU A 39 11.43 22.98 -11.45
CA LEU A 39 10.67 22.07 -10.60
C LEU A 39 9.52 21.40 -11.37
N TRP A 40 8.79 22.17 -12.18
CA TRP A 40 7.72 21.65 -13.03
C TRP A 40 8.25 20.67 -14.10
N ALA A 41 9.39 20.99 -14.73
CA ALA A 41 10.06 20.09 -15.66
C ALA A 41 10.50 18.78 -14.96
N VAL A 42 11.02 18.85 -13.73
CA VAL A 42 11.35 17.66 -12.93
C VAL A 42 10.10 16.82 -12.69
N ILE A 43 8.96 17.42 -12.32
CA ILE A 43 7.69 16.69 -12.14
C ILE A 43 7.23 16.00 -13.45
N LEU A 44 7.45 16.64 -14.60
CA LEU A 44 7.11 16.05 -15.90
C LEU A 44 8.04 14.88 -16.29
N VAL A 45 9.33 14.96 -15.95
CA VAL A 45 10.33 13.91 -16.26
C VAL A 45 10.28 12.78 -15.24
N SER A 46 10.01 13.08 -13.97
CA SER A 46 9.88 12.12 -12.87
C SER A 46 8.53 11.41 -12.84
N ARG A 47 7.72 11.47 -13.92
CA ARG A 47 6.56 10.59 -14.04
C ARG A 47 7.05 9.16 -13.85
N PRO A 48 6.68 8.46 -12.77
CA PRO A 48 7.13 7.09 -12.55
C PRO A 48 6.68 6.29 -13.76
N THR A 49 7.64 5.79 -14.53
CA THR A 49 7.37 4.84 -15.58
C THR A 49 6.72 3.65 -14.90
N LEU A 50 5.43 3.43 -15.17
CA LEU A 50 4.75 2.22 -14.74
C LEU A 50 5.65 1.04 -15.11
N PRO A 51 5.96 0.11 -14.20
CA PRO A 51 6.62 -1.11 -14.59
C PRO A 51 5.74 -1.74 -15.66
N ARG A 52 6.24 -1.75 -16.91
CA ARG A 52 5.61 -2.49 -17.99
C ARG A 52 5.75 -3.95 -17.58
N VAL A 53 4.69 -4.50 -16.98
CA VAL A 53 4.53 -5.94 -16.80
C VAL A 53 4.55 -6.53 -18.20
N THR A 54 5.76 -6.82 -18.66
CA THR A 54 6.01 -7.60 -19.85
C THR A 54 5.66 -9.00 -19.39
N ALA A 55 4.40 -9.40 -19.58
CA ALA A 55 3.99 -10.78 -19.48
C ALA A 55 4.79 -11.56 -20.54
N VAL A 56 5.98 -12.00 -20.17
CA VAL A 56 6.61 -13.14 -20.81
C VAL A 56 5.70 -14.32 -20.48
N PRO A 57 5.12 -15.01 -21.48
CA PRO A 57 4.51 -16.30 -21.21
C PRO A 57 5.64 -17.25 -20.85
N GLU A 58 5.95 -17.37 -19.56
CA GLU A 58 6.72 -18.50 -19.05
C GLU A 58 5.75 -19.70 -19.06
N PHE A 59 5.82 -20.47 -20.13
CA PHE A 59 5.15 -21.77 -20.20
C PHE A 59 5.86 -22.69 -19.20
N ILE A 60 5.38 -22.72 -17.96
CA ILE A 60 5.76 -23.76 -17.01
C ILE A 60 5.09 -25.05 -17.50
N ILE A 61 5.90 -25.93 -18.07
CA ILE A 61 5.48 -27.29 -18.39
C ILE A 61 5.17 -27.96 -17.04
N VAL A 62 3.89 -28.13 -16.71
CA VAL A 62 3.45 -29.02 -15.64
C VAL A 62 3.74 -30.45 -16.12
N SER A 63 4.93 -30.96 -15.85
CA SER A 63 5.21 -32.39 -15.95
C SER A 63 4.58 -33.09 -14.75
N ASN A 64 3.31 -33.48 -14.90
CA ASN A 64 2.66 -34.47 -14.04
C ASN A 64 3.20 -35.88 -14.34
N THR A 65 4.49 -36.12 -14.11
CA THR A 65 5.02 -37.48 -14.13
C THR A 65 4.72 -38.14 -12.79
N SER A 66 3.51 -38.71 -12.69
CA SER A 66 3.22 -39.73 -11.70
C SER A 66 4.03 -40.99 -12.04
N THR A 67 5.22 -41.13 -11.45
CA THR A 67 5.95 -42.39 -11.48
C THR A 67 5.49 -43.23 -10.29
N PRO A 68 4.69 -44.30 -10.46
CA PRO A 68 4.48 -45.26 -9.38
C PRO A 68 5.80 -46.02 -9.17
N PHE A 69 6.40 -45.89 -7.99
CA PHE A 69 7.53 -46.70 -7.57
C PHE A 69 7.00 -47.94 -6.83
N PRO A 70 7.13 -49.18 -7.36
CA PRO A 70 6.83 -50.38 -6.60
C PRO A 70 8.04 -50.72 -5.74
N GLY A 71 8.06 -50.22 -4.51
CA GLY A 71 9.06 -50.56 -3.49
C GLY A 71 8.42 -51.40 -2.40
N SER A 72 8.51 -52.73 -2.54
CA SER A 72 8.23 -53.67 -1.46
C SER A 72 9.15 -53.40 -0.27
N GLY A 73 8.58 -53.06 0.88
CA GLY A 73 9.33 -52.79 2.10
C GLY A 73 8.42 -52.83 3.32
N GLN A 74 8.15 -54.03 3.81
CA GLN A 74 7.57 -54.27 5.12
C GLN A 74 8.59 -53.82 6.19
N ALA A 75 8.29 -52.74 6.91
CA ALA A 75 8.91 -52.42 8.20
C ALA A 75 7.87 -51.82 9.14
N SER A 76 7.79 -52.44 10.31
CA SER A 76 6.91 -52.21 11.46
C SER A 76 6.74 -50.74 11.87
N PRO A 77 5.56 -50.28 12.34
CA PRO A 77 5.39 -48.92 12.82
C PRO A 77 6.19 -48.75 14.11
N THR A 78 7.12 -47.78 14.11
CA THR A 78 7.63 -47.19 15.33
C THR A 78 6.90 -45.86 15.46
N GLU A 79 5.86 -45.81 16.31
CA GLU A 79 5.11 -44.59 16.61
C GLU A 79 6.06 -43.56 17.22
N LEU A 80 6.50 -42.60 16.42
CA LEU A 80 7.02 -41.33 16.91
C LEU A 80 5.83 -40.35 16.91
N PRO A 81 5.54 -39.63 18.00
CA PRO A 81 4.52 -38.58 17.97
C PRO A 81 4.97 -37.49 16.99
N THR A 82 4.48 -37.57 15.75
CA THR A 82 4.56 -36.49 14.78
C THR A 82 3.63 -35.39 15.29
N LEU A 83 4.20 -34.37 15.91
CA LEU A 83 3.49 -33.11 16.10
C LEU A 83 3.25 -32.54 14.69
N GLU A 84 2.07 -32.75 14.13
CA GLU A 84 1.63 -32.06 12.91
C GLU A 84 1.78 -30.54 13.16
N PRO A 85 2.46 -29.81 12.25
CA PRO A 85 2.41 -28.35 12.28
C PRO A 85 0.94 -27.92 12.26
N PRO A 86 0.52 -26.93 13.07
CA PRO A 86 -0.85 -26.46 13.05
C PRO A 86 -1.17 -25.99 11.63
N THR A 87 -2.09 -26.69 10.96
CA THR A 87 -2.61 -26.21 9.67
C THR A 87 -3.35 -24.90 9.97
N PRO A 88 -3.00 -23.77 9.31
CA PRO A 88 -3.75 -22.54 9.48
C PRO A 88 -5.20 -22.82 9.11
N THR A 89 -6.08 -22.80 10.12
CA THR A 89 -7.50 -23.09 9.95
C THR A 89 -8.15 -21.85 9.36
N VAL A 90 -8.35 -21.84 8.04
CA VAL A 90 -9.17 -20.81 7.39
C VAL A 90 -10.64 -21.12 7.69
N PRO A 91 -11.45 -20.15 8.13
CA PRO A 91 -12.87 -20.38 8.41
C PRO A 91 -13.58 -20.84 7.13
N PRO A 92 -14.66 -21.62 7.24
CA PRO A 92 -15.44 -22.02 6.06
C PRO A 92 -15.94 -20.77 5.32
N ASN A 93 -15.96 -20.85 3.97
CA ASN A 93 -16.52 -19.80 3.15
C ASN A 93 -18.05 -19.84 3.24
N VAL A 94 -18.61 -19.08 4.18
CA VAL A 94 -20.07 -18.95 4.39
C VAL A 94 -20.62 -17.64 3.83
N ASN A 95 -19.89 -16.98 2.92
CA ASN A 95 -20.27 -15.65 2.44
C ASN A 95 -21.66 -15.67 1.76
N PRO A 96 -22.67 -14.97 2.30
CA PRO A 96 -24.03 -14.95 1.75
C PRO A 96 -24.15 -14.03 0.52
N GLY A 97 -23.15 -13.17 0.26
CA GLY A 97 -23.14 -12.21 -0.83
C GLY A 97 -22.16 -12.57 -1.96
N VAL A 98 -22.48 -12.14 -3.17
CA VAL A 98 -21.58 -12.26 -4.33
C VAL A 98 -20.62 -11.08 -4.33
N ILE A 99 -19.32 -11.35 -4.19
CA ILE A 99 -18.26 -10.35 -4.34
C ILE A 99 -18.06 -10.06 -5.84
N ASN A 100 -18.05 -8.78 -6.21
CA ASN A 100 -17.85 -8.35 -7.59
C ASN A 100 -16.73 -7.31 -7.67
N LEU A 101 -16.13 -7.15 -8.85
CA LEU A 101 -15.19 -6.07 -9.09
C LEU A 101 -15.86 -4.71 -8.83
N GLY A 102 -15.17 -3.84 -8.09
CA GLY A 102 -15.64 -2.52 -7.73
C GLY A 102 -16.59 -2.46 -6.53
N SER A 103 -17.05 -3.61 -5.99
CA SER A 103 -17.86 -3.64 -4.77
C SER A 103 -17.02 -3.38 -3.53
N PHE A 104 -17.68 -3.14 -2.41
CA PHE A 104 -17.04 -3.05 -1.10
C PHE A 104 -17.16 -4.38 -0.36
N VAL A 105 -16.13 -4.70 0.42
CA VAL A 105 -16.11 -5.87 1.30
C VAL A 105 -15.62 -5.44 2.67
N GLN A 106 -16.19 -6.04 3.71
CA GLN A 106 -15.76 -5.87 5.08
C GLN A 106 -14.91 -7.07 5.50
N VAL A 107 -13.82 -6.80 6.24
CA VAL A 107 -13.01 -7.84 6.88
C VAL A 107 -13.77 -8.43 8.06
N VAL A 108 -14.02 -9.73 8.00
CA VAL A 108 -14.79 -10.49 8.99
C VAL A 108 -14.09 -11.80 9.34
N ARG A 109 -14.53 -12.44 10.43
CA ARG A 109 -14.09 -13.79 10.82
C ARG A 109 -12.58 -13.89 11.07
N THR A 110 -11.97 -12.83 11.60
CA THR A 110 -10.56 -12.81 12.01
C THR A 110 -10.36 -12.94 13.51
N ASP A 111 -11.43 -13.17 14.29
CA ASP A 111 -11.41 -13.31 15.75
C ASP A 111 -10.67 -12.18 16.51
N GLY A 112 -10.62 -10.99 15.91
CA GLY A 112 -9.96 -9.79 16.47
C GLY A 112 -8.54 -9.55 15.94
N ASP A 113 -7.94 -10.51 15.25
CA ASP A 113 -6.63 -10.34 14.62
C ASP A 113 -6.73 -9.59 13.29
N PRO A 114 -5.68 -8.86 12.87
CA PRO A 114 -5.65 -8.23 11.56
C PRO A 114 -5.50 -9.27 10.43
N LEU A 115 -6.25 -9.07 9.35
CA LEU A 115 -6.13 -9.85 8.13
C LEU A 115 -4.90 -9.44 7.33
N LYS A 116 -4.08 -10.42 6.95
CA LYS A 116 -2.89 -10.21 6.12
C LYS A 116 -3.28 -10.12 4.65
N LEU A 117 -3.21 -8.91 4.09
CA LEU A 117 -3.30 -8.66 2.65
C LEU A 117 -1.93 -8.86 2.03
N ARG A 118 -1.85 -9.72 1.01
CA ARG A 118 -0.58 -10.19 0.44
C ARG A 118 -0.29 -9.58 -0.92
N GLN A 119 0.97 -9.54 -1.34
CA GLN A 119 1.33 -9.03 -2.67
C GLN A 119 0.90 -9.96 -3.82
N ALA A 120 0.72 -11.25 -3.54
CA ALA A 120 0.27 -12.25 -4.49
C ALA A 120 -0.87 -13.10 -3.89
N PRO A 121 -1.75 -13.69 -4.73
CA PRO A 121 -2.78 -14.62 -4.29
C PRO A 121 -2.16 -15.98 -3.91
N SER A 122 -1.40 -16.01 -2.81
CA SER A 122 -0.79 -17.22 -2.27
C SER A 122 -0.58 -17.10 -0.77
N LEU A 123 -0.68 -18.23 -0.05
CA LEU A 123 -0.35 -18.33 1.38
C LEU A 123 1.13 -18.03 1.66
N SER A 124 1.99 -18.19 0.66
CA SER A 124 3.43 -17.89 0.73
C SER A 124 3.79 -16.46 0.32
N GLY A 125 2.83 -15.69 -0.22
CA GLY A 125 3.07 -14.31 -0.67
C GLY A 125 3.43 -13.38 0.49
N GLU A 126 4.31 -12.41 0.24
CA GLU A 126 4.67 -11.38 1.23
C GLU A 126 3.43 -10.59 1.67
N VAL A 127 3.38 -10.21 2.96
CA VAL A 127 2.31 -9.38 3.51
C VAL A 127 2.57 -7.93 3.13
N ASN A 128 1.64 -7.34 2.39
CA ASN A 128 1.68 -5.94 1.98
C ASN A 128 0.97 -5.02 3.00
N TYR A 129 -0.12 -5.49 3.60
CA TYR A 129 -0.92 -4.71 4.53
C TYR A 129 -1.60 -5.60 5.58
N LEU A 130 -1.88 -5.02 6.75
CA LEU A 130 -2.62 -5.65 7.84
C LEU A 130 -3.96 -4.92 7.99
N ALA A 131 -5.01 -5.48 7.38
CA ALA A 131 -6.35 -4.92 7.47
C ALA A 131 -6.97 -5.27 8.82
N LEU A 132 -7.53 -4.27 9.49
CA LEU A 132 -8.15 -4.41 10.80
C LEU A 132 -9.49 -5.17 10.68
N PRO A 133 -9.93 -5.84 11.75
CA PRO A 133 -11.29 -6.35 11.82
C PRO A 133 -12.30 -5.24 11.53
N SER A 134 -13.35 -5.57 10.78
CA SER A 134 -14.41 -4.64 10.37
C SER A 134 -13.98 -3.51 9.43
N GLU A 135 -12.72 -3.47 8.98
CA GLU A 135 -12.27 -2.54 7.94
C GLU A 135 -12.99 -2.83 6.62
N VAL A 136 -13.42 -1.76 5.94
CA VAL A 136 -14.11 -1.85 4.64
C VAL A 136 -13.15 -1.46 3.53
N LEU A 137 -12.98 -2.36 2.57
CA LEU A 137 -12.07 -2.22 1.45
C LEU A 137 -12.83 -2.37 0.14
N LYS A 138 -12.30 -1.77 -0.93
CA LYS A 138 -12.85 -1.92 -2.27
C LYS A 138 -12.17 -3.07 -3.00
N VAL A 139 -12.96 -3.86 -3.71
CA VAL A 139 -12.46 -4.92 -4.59
C VAL A 139 -11.94 -4.30 -5.89
N ALA A 140 -10.64 -4.43 -6.13
CA ALA A 140 -9.96 -3.88 -7.29
C ALA A 140 -9.55 -4.95 -8.32
N ASN A 141 -9.38 -6.21 -7.92
CA ASN A 141 -9.10 -7.34 -8.83
C ASN A 141 -9.58 -8.68 -8.24
N GLY A 142 -9.63 -9.71 -9.07
CA GLY A 142 -10.10 -11.06 -8.72
C GLY A 142 -11.39 -11.45 -9.47
N PRO A 143 -11.88 -12.68 -9.26
CA PRO A 143 -11.33 -13.71 -8.37
C PRO A 143 -10.09 -14.40 -8.96
N THR A 144 -9.17 -14.85 -8.11
CA THR A 144 -8.05 -15.71 -8.50
C THR A 144 -8.01 -16.94 -7.60
N ILE A 145 -7.96 -18.14 -8.19
CA ILE A 145 -7.95 -19.40 -7.45
C ILE A 145 -6.51 -19.86 -7.30
N ALA A 146 -6.06 -20.00 -6.05
CA ALA A 146 -4.69 -20.43 -5.72
C ALA A 146 -4.63 -20.97 -4.29
N ASP A 147 -3.75 -21.95 -4.05
CA ASP A 147 -3.59 -22.63 -2.75
C ASP A 147 -4.89 -23.18 -2.16
N GLY A 148 -5.88 -23.50 -3.00
CA GLY A 148 -7.21 -23.99 -2.58
C GLY A 148 -8.18 -22.90 -2.12
N PHE A 149 -7.83 -21.62 -2.29
CA PHE A 149 -8.64 -20.47 -1.88
C PHE A 149 -9.02 -19.57 -3.06
N THR A 150 -10.13 -18.86 -2.91
CA THR A 150 -10.51 -17.73 -3.78
C THR A 150 -9.89 -16.46 -3.22
N TRP A 151 -9.04 -15.80 -4.00
CA TRP A 151 -8.36 -14.57 -3.62
C TRP A 151 -8.96 -13.35 -4.35
N TRP A 152 -9.05 -12.25 -3.61
CA TRP A 152 -9.50 -10.95 -4.10
C TRP A 152 -8.46 -9.89 -3.77
N PHE A 153 -8.15 -9.02 -4.73
CA PHE A 153 -7.26 -7.89 -4.51
C PHE A 153 -8.08 -6.71 -4.01
N LEU A 154 -7.75 -6.24 -2.82
CA LEU A 154 -8.46 -5.20 -2.10
C LEU A 154 -7.61 -3.94 -2.01
N VAL A 155 -8.27 -2.79 -1.96
CA VAL A 155 -7.63 -1.47 -1.81
C VAL A 155 -8.48 -0.59 -0.89
N ASP A 156 -7.82 0.13 0.01
CA ASP A 156 -8.47 1.17 0.82
C ASP A 156 -8.91 2.33 -0.10
N PRO A 157 -10.19 2.74 -0.07
CA PRO A 157 -10.67 3.87 -0.87
C PRO A 157 -10.00 5.21 -0.58
N ALA A 158 -9.41 5.39 0.61
CA ALA A 158 -8.76 6.60 1.05
C ALA A 158 -7.23 6.61 0.82
N ASP A 159 -6.60 5.44 0.73
CA ASP A 159 -5.15 5.30 0.53
C ASP A 159 -4.81 4.07 -0.32
N GLU A 160 -4.48 4.30 -1.59
CA GLU A 160 -4.18 3.23 -2.54
C GLU A 160 -2.99 2.35 -2.13
N ASN A 161 -2.13 2.78 -1.20
CA ASN A 161 -1.00 1.95 -0.72
C ASN A 161 -1.44 0.85 0.26
N ARG A 162 -2.63 0.97 0.85
CA ARG A 162 -3.23 -0.04 1.73
C ARG A 162 -4.00 -1.03 0.90
N ASN A 163 -3.25 -1.95 0.30
CA ASN A 163 -3.79 -2.90 -0.67
C ASN A 163 -3.21 -4.31 -0.50
N GLY A 164 -3.80 -5.26 -1.20
CA GLY A 164 -3.27 -6.61 -1.36
C GLY A 164 -4.35 -7.66 -1.51
N TRP A 165 -3.90 -8.90 -1.72
CA TRP A 165 -4.71 -10.09 -1.90
C TRP A 165 -5.15 -10.67 -0.55
N ALA A 166 -6.45 -10.92 -0.41
CA ALA A 166 -7.03 -11.58 0.74
C ALA A 166 -7.90 -12.76 0.30
N VAL A 167 -8.01 -13.75 1.17
CA VAL A 167 -8.88 -14.93 0.96
C VAL A 167 -10.34 -14.53 1.20
N GLU A 168 -11.21 -14.91 0.28
CA GLU A 168 -12.67 -14.66 0.32
C GLU A 168 -13.32 -15.06 1.64
N ASN A 169 -12.81 -16.11 2.30
CA ASN A 169 -13.33 -16.58 3.58
C ASN A 169 -13.17 -15.57 4.73
N TYR A 170 -12.41 -14.49 4.58
CA TYR A 170 -12.33 -13.41 5.56
C TYR A 170 -13.09 -12.15 5.13
N LEU A 171 -13.90 -12.25 4.07
CA LEU A 171 -14.59 -11.13 3.44
C LEU A 171 -16.10 -11.32 3.46
N GLU A 172 -16.82 -10.22 3.62
CA GLU A 172 -18.28 -10.14 3.49
C GLU A 172 -18.63 -8.94 2.61
N ALA A 173 -19.49 -9.14 1.60
CA ALA A 173 -19.89 -8.06 0.70
C ALA A 173 -20.72 -7.00 1.44
N THR A 174 -20.42 -5.71 1.21
CA THR A 174 -21.16 -4.57 1.80
C THR A 174 -21.49 -3.52 0.74
N THR A 175 -22.44 -2.63 1.06
CA THR A 175 -22.99 -1.64 0.10
C THR A 175 -22.15 -0.35 0.03
N GLY A 176 -21.19 -0.15 0.93
CA GLY A 176 -20.35 1.04 0.94
C GLY A 176 -19.30 1.03 2.07
N PRO A 177 -18.38 2.01 2.08
CA PRO A 177 -17.38 2.19 3.14
C PRO A 177 -17.99 2.61 4.47
#